data_AF-N6Y8B6-F1
#
_entry.id   AF-N6Y8B6-F1
#
_cell.length_a   1.000
_cell.length_b   1.000
_cell.length_c   1.000
_cell.angle_alpha   90.00
_cell.angle_beta   90.00
_cell.angle_gamma   90.00
#
_symmetry.space_group_name_H-M   'P 1'
#
loop_
_entity.id
_entity.type
_entity.pdbx_description
1 polymer ?
#
loop_
_entity_poly.entity_id
_entity_poly.type
_entity_poly.pdbx_seq_one_letter_code
_entity_poly.pdbx_strand_id
1 'polypeptide(L)' 'MTSPPLAATPIAEFRRCPTCNRWSGKRTLDDDGSTVRLDPANSRGACNEGPWHGSLRGPRNACGQWLRWIEITPK' A
#
# COMPACT_ATOMS: atom_id res chain seq x y z
N MET A 1 10.34 24.29 22.32
CA MET A 1 9.64 23.00 22.47
C MET A 1 9.65 22.35 21.10
N THR A 2 10.67 21.54 20.79
CA THR A 2 10.81 20.88 19.50
C THR A 2 9.95 19.63 19.54
N SER A 3 8.87 19.58 18.74
CA SER A 3 8.07 18.37 18.58
C SER A 3 8.99 17.20 18.20
N PRO A 4 8.82 16.00 18.78
CA PRO A 4 9.54 14.84 18.30
C PRO A 4 9.20 14.62 16.82
N PRO A 5 10.14 14.15 15.99
CA PRO A 5 9.80 13.74 14.64
C PRO A 5 8.70 12.69 14.77
N LEU A 6 7.54 12.96 14.16
CA LEU A 6 6.51 11.97 13.98
C LEU A 6 7.19 10.80 13.27
N ALA A 7 7.47 9.73 14.00
CA ALA A 7 7.95 8.50 13.40
C ALA A 7 6.95 8.18 12.28
N ALA A 8 7.41 8.24 11.03
CA ALA A 8 6.55 8.03 9.90
C ALA A 8 6.04 6.59 9.98
N THR A 9 4.79 6.47 10.39
CA THR A 9 4.00 5.24 10.46
C THR A 9 4.18 4.46 9.15
N PRO A 10 5.00 3.37 9.09
CA PRO A 10 5.28 2.63 7.86
C PRO A 10 4.00 2.27 7.10
N ILE A 11 4.00 2.48 5.79
CA ILE A 11 2.78 2.35 4.97
C ILE A 11 2.16 0.95 5.05
N ALA A 12 3.00 -0.08 5.25
CA ALA A 12 2.57 -1.45 5.46
C ALA A 12 1.71 -1.62 6.73
N GLU A 13 1.93 -0.85 7.78
CA GLU A 13 1.15 -0.97 9.02
C GLU A 13 -0.31 -0.55 8.84
N PHE A 14 -0.58 0.35 7.89
CA PHE A 14 -1.94 0.71 7.54
C PHE A 14 -2.69 -0.42 6.83
N ARG A 15 -2.00 -1.48 6.40
CA ARG A 15 -2.56 -2.68 5.77
C ARG A 15 -3.52 -2.37 4.61
N ARG A 16 -3.16 -1.35 3.82
CA ARG A 16 -3.98 -0.84 2.70
C ARG A 16 -3.74 -1.66 1.43
N CYS A 17 -4.68 -1.60 0.49
CA CYS A 17 -4.59 -2.30 -0.79
C CYS A 17 -3.27 -2.02 -1.55
N PRO A 18 -2.77 -0.77 -1.68
CA PRO A 18 -1.50 -0.51 -2.36
C PRO A 18 -0.28 -1.18 -1.74
N THR A 19 -0.33 -1.54 -0.46
CA THR A 19 0.75 -2.25 0.23
C THR A 19 0.49 -3.75 0.33
N CYS A 20 -0.59 -4.24 -0.28
CA CYS A 20 -0.96 -5.65 -0.31
C CYS A 20 -0.40 -6.32 -1.58
N ASN A 21 0.29 -7.46 -1.48
CA ASN A 21 0.84 -8.16 -2.66
C ASN A 21 -0.25 -8.58 -3.68
N ARG A 22 -1.50 -8.80 -3.24
CA ARG A 22 -2.66 -9.20 -4.06
C ARG A 22 -3.29 -8.06 -4.88
N TRP A 23 -2.95 -6.81 -4.62
CA TRP A 23 -3.46 -5.67 -5.37
C TRP A 23 -2.62 -5.45 -6.64
N SER A 24 -3.28 -5.35 -7.79
CA SER A 24 -2.64 -5.31 -9.12
C SER A 24 -2.58 -3.93 -9.77
N GLY A 25 -2.91 -2.87 -9.02
CA GLY A 25 -2.77 -1.52 -9.57
C GLY A 25 -1.32 -1.10 -9.72
N LYS A 26 -1.10 -0.08 -10.55
CA LYS A 26 0.24 0.48 -10.78
C LYS A 26 0.75 1.13 -9.50
N ARG A 27 1.91 0.66 -9.04
CA ARG A 27 2.62 1.17 -7.87
C ARG A 27 4.12 1.03 -8.05
N THR A 28 4.87 1.90 -7.38
CA THR A 28 6.33 1.81 -7.28
C THR A 28 6.74 2.06 -5.85
N LEU A 29 7.88 1.50 -5.47
CA LEU A 29 8.53 1.85 -4.22
C LEU A 29 9.26 3.19 -4.38
N ASP A 30 9.25 4.02 -3.34
CA ASP A 30 10.06 5.23 -3.27
C ASP A 30 11.49 4.92 -2.76
N ASP A 31 12.39 5.91 -2.80
CA ASP A 31 13.81 5.73 -2.47
C ASP A 31 14.05 5.29 -1.01
N ASP A 32 13.08 5.53 -0.11
CA ASP A 32 13.16 5.09 1.27
C ASP A 32 12.96 3.57 1.46
N GLY A 33 12.43 2.86 0.46
CA GLY A 33 12.22 1.41 0.50
C GLY A 33 10.96 0.94 1.23
N SER A 34 10.15 1.88 1.75
CA SER A 34 8.95 1.64 2.54
C SER A 34 7.73 2.44 2.05
N THR A 35 7.93 3.52 1.29
CA THR A 35 6.85 4.31 0.70
C THR A 35 6.38 3.73 -0.63
N VAL A 36 5.07 3.58 -0.77
CA VAL A 36 4.43 3.23 -2.05
C VAL A 36 3.96 4.50 -2.74
N ARG A 37 4.50 4.76 -3.93
CA ARG A 37 3.97 5.77 -4.85
C ARG A 37 2.98 5.16 -5.82
N LEU A 38 1.90 5.89 -6.04
CA LEU A 38 0.85 5.57 -6.99
C LEU A 38 0.81 6.62 -8.09
N ASP A 39 0.41 6.19 -9.27
CA ASP A 39 0.06 7.10 -10.36
C ASP A 39 -1.21 7.87 -9.97
N PRO A 40 -1.20 9.21 -9.90
CA PRO A 40 -2.38 9.99 -9.51
C PRO A 40 -3.54 9.85 -10.51
N ALA A 41 -3.25 9.63 -11.80
CA ALA A 41 -4.25 9.37 -12.82
C ALA A 41 -4.75 7.91 -12.77
N ASN A 42 -3.93 6.98 -12.29
CA ASN A 42 -4.22 5.54 -12.24
C ASN A 42 -4.04 4.94 -10.84
N SER A 43 -4.65 5.56 -9.83
CA SER A 43 -4.46 5.20 -8.41
C SER A 43 -5.32 4.00 -7.94
N ARG A 44 -5.99 3.31 -8.84
CA ARG A 44 -6.85 2.16 -8.54
C ARG A 44 -6.33 0.91 -9.25
N GLY A 45 -6.59 -0.24 -8.62
CA GLY A 45 -6.20 -1.55 -9.13
C GLY A 45 -7.16 -2.62 -8.69
N ALA A 46 -7.22 -3.73 -9.44
CA ALA A 46 -8.06 -4.85 -9.06
C ALA A 46 -7.43 -5.61 -7.88
N CYS A 47 -8.27 -6.24 -7.06
CA CYS A 47 -7.80 -7.23 -6.11
C CYS A 47 -7.78 -8.59 -6.82
N ASN A 48 -6.64 -9.25 -6.87
CA ASN A 48 -6.51 -10.52 -7.58
C ASN A 48 -7.01 -11.71 -6.76
N GLU A 49 -7.35 -11.54 -5.48
CA GLU A 49 -7.76 -12.62 -4.60
C GLU A 49 -8.44 -12.06 -3.33
N GLY A 50 -9.06 -12.93 -2.52
CA GLY A 50 -9.76 -12.55 -1.29
C GLY A 50 -11.17 -11.99 -1.53
N PRO A 51 -11.77 -11.34 -0.52
CA PRO A 51 -13.19 -10.99 -0.52
C PRO A 51 -13.59 -9.94 -1.57
N TRP A 52 -12.61 -9.27 -2.18
CA TRP A 52 -12.82 -8.27 -3.23
C TRP A 52 -12.24 -8.70 -4.57
N HIS A 53 -12.04 -10.01 -4.78
CA HIS A 53 -11.51 -10.55 -6.02
C HIS A 53 -12.23 -9.95 -7.25
N GLY A 54 -11.46 -9.48 -8.22
CA GLY A 54 -11.96 -8.81 -9.44
C GLY A 54 -12.43 -7.36 -9.26
N SER A 55 -12.51 -6.84 -8.02
CA SER A 55 -13.02 -5.48 -7.77
C SER A 55 -11.91 -4.42 -7.77
N LEU A 56 -12.20 -3.24 -8.31
CA LEU A 56 -11.29 -2.07 -8.30
C LEU A 56 -11.25 -1.38 -6.92
N ARG A 57 -10.05 -1.30 -6.34
CA ARG A 57 -9.78 -0.70 -5.03
C ARG A 57 -8.73 0.40 -5.14
N GLY A 58 -8.94 1.48 -4.39
CA GLY A 58 -8.06 2.64 -4.32
C GLY A 58 -7.19 2.64 -3.07
N PRO A 59 -6.41 3.72 -2.85
CA PRO A 59 -5.33 3.75 -1.87
C PRO A 59 -5.75 3.66 -0.41
N ARG A 60 -7.01 4.00 -0.11
CA ARG A 60 -7.55 3.99 1.25
C ARG A 60 -8.32 2.71 1.59
N ASN A 61 -8.49 1.80 0.63
CA ASN A 61 -9.20 0.55 0.87
C ASN A 61 -8.31 -0.46 1.60
N ALA A 62 -8.94 -1.37 2.34
CA ALA A 62 -8.35 -2.56 2.94
C ALA A 62 -9.32 -3.73 2.78
N CYS A 63 -8.79 -4.96 2.70
CA CYS A 63 -9.60 -6.18 2.53
C CYS A 63 -9.62 -7.07 3.77
N GLY A 64 -8.89 -6.72 4.84
CA GLY A 64 -8.71 -7.56 6.04
C GLY A 64 -7.79 -8.78 5.83
N GLN A 65 -7.59 -9.22 4.58
CA GLN A 65 -6.73 -10.33 4.18
C GLN A 65 -5.38 -9.82 3.65
N TRP A 66 -4.79 -8.86 4.38
CA TRP A 66 -3.59 -8.15 3.95
C TRP A 66 -2.35 -9.05 4.02
N LEU A 67 -1.56 -9.01 2.96
CA LEU A 67 -0.25 -9.64 2.87
C LEU A 67 0.73 -8.60 2.36
N ARG A 68 1.87 -8.42 3.03
CA ARG A 68 2.84 -7.40 2.67
C ARG A 68 3.26 -7.54 1.22
N TRP A 69 3.23 -6.44 0.47
CA TRP A 69 3.82 -6.37 -0.84
C TRP A 69 5.32 -6.70 -0.73
N ILE A 70 5.76 -7.72 -1.46
CA ILE A 70 7.09 -8.35 -1.29
C ILE A 70 8.26 -7.38 -1.49
N GLU A 71 8.04 -6.27 -2.21
CA GLU A 71 9.06 -5.24 -2.43
C GLU A 71 9.15 -4.21 -1.29
N ILE A 72 8.16 -4.15 -0.39
CA ILE A 72 8.21 -3.24 0.78
C ILE A 72 9.06 -3.89 1.86
N THR A 73 10.26 -3.36 2.09
CA THR A 73 11.14 -3.74 3.20
C THR A 73 11.19 -2.65 4.25
N PRO A 74 10.85 -2.93 5.52
CA PRO A 74 11.17 -2.01 6.60
C PRO A 74 12.69 -1.88 6.71
N LYS A 75 13.19 -0.64 6.72
CA LYS A 75 14.59 -0.34 7.08
C LYS A 75 14.83 -0.50 8.56
#